data_AF-A0A481ZJH0-F1
#
_entry.id   AF-A0A481ZJH0-F1
#
_cell.length_a   1.000
_cell.length_b   1.000
_cell.length_c   1.000
_cell.angle_alpha   90.00
_cell.angle_beta   90.00
_cell.angle_gamma   90.00
#
_symmetry.space_group_name_H-M   'P 1'
#
loop_
_entity.id
_entity.type
_entity.pdbx_description
1 polymer ?
#
loop_
_entity_poly.entity_id
_entity_poly.type
_entity_poly.pdbx_seq_one_letter_code
_entity_poly.pdbx_strand_id
1 'polypeptide(L)'
;MVNLLNTHSNEVLLKGELTDNLENLSKGKEINNLENLSNGKETDNLKIIDDKGLLVNSFNSLKECALFFGVSTRTINRRIVKNVYFTFNGKNLKINRIKLDN
;
A
#
# COMPACT_ATOMS: atom_id res chain seq x y z
N MET A 1 18.00 48.15 46.19
CA MET A 1 16.98 48.81 45.35
C MET A 1 17.61 48.95 43.97
N VAL A 2 17.11 48.42 42.85
CA VAL A 2 15.77 47.97 42.45
C VAL A 2 15.94 46.79 41.45
N ASN A 3 14.97 45.88 41.43
CA ASN A 3 14.85 44.72 40.54
C ASN A 3 14.36 45.07 39.12
N LEU A 4 14.51 44.08 38.22
CA LEU A 4 13.72 43.78 37.01
C LEU A 4 14.06 44.65 35.77
N LEU A 5 14.27 44.15 34.54
CA LEU A 5 13.83 42.96 33.78
C LEU A 5 14.86 42.67 32.66
N ASN A 6 15.05 41.43 32.22
CA ASN A 6 14.41 40.97 30.97
C ASN A 6 14.70 39.49 30.65
N THR A 7 13.64 38.81 30.29
CA THR A 7 13.50 37.41 29.89
C THR A 7 13.96 37.16 28.45
N HIS A 8 14.54 35.99 28.17
CA HIS A 8 13.82 34.93 27.43
C HIS A 8 14.66 33.63 27.32
N SER A 9 14.04 32.57 27.85
CA SER A 9 13.99 31.18 27.36
C SER A 9 15.32 30.41 27.19
N ASN A 10 15.70 29.59 28.17
CA ASN A 10 15.34 28.17 28.29
C ASN A 10 15.71 27.36 27.04
N GLU A 11 16.74 26.53 27.16
CA GLU A 11 16.53 25.08 27.04
C GLU A 11 17.65 24.29 27.71
N VAL A 12 17.25 23.10 28.16
CA VAL A 12 17.70 22.43 29.37
C VAL A 12 18.86 21.48 29.12
N LEU A 13 19.65 21.35 30.18
CA LEU A 13 20.86 20.58 30.40
C LEU A 13 20.62 19.06 30.53
N LEU A 14 21.73 18.32 30.40
CA LEU A 14 22.07 16.94 30.85
C LEU A 14 21.86 15.80 29.84
N LYS A 15 22.94 15.24 29.28
CA LYS A 15 24.00 14.35 29.84
C LYS A 15 23.53 12.90 29.96
N GLY A 16 24.26 12.00 29.30
CA GLY A 16 24.15 10.56 29.49
C GLY A 16 24.96 9.79 28.45
N GLU A 17 26.22 9.53 28.77
CA GLU A 17 27.20 8.74 28.02
C GLU A 17 26.75 7.28 27.81
N LEU A 18 27.19 6.67 26.70
CA LEU A 18 27.72 5.28 26.56
C LEU A 18 27.64 4.85 25.07
N THR A 19 28.73 5.07 24.33
CA THR A 19 29.78 4.10 23.93
C THR A 19 29.49 3.34 22.63
N ASP A 20 30.28 3.72 21.62
CA ASP A 20 31.14 2.88 20.80
C ASP A 20 30.57 1.81 19.85
N ASN A 21 31.08 1.91 18.61
CA ASN A 21 31.14 0.90 17.55
C ASN A 21 30.03 0.92 16.49
N LEU A 22 29.97 2.00 15.71
CA LEU A 22 29.50 1.94 14.32
C LEU A 22 30.71 1.70 13.40
N GLU A 23 31.31 0.52 13.54
CA GLU A 23 32.24 0.00 12.55
C GLU A 23 31.43 -0.47 11.32
N ASN A 24 31.90 -0.08 10.13
CA ASN A 24 31.48 -0.55 8.80
C ASN A 24 30.39 0.24 8.05
N LEU A 25 30.58 1.55 7.88
CA LEU A 25 30.17 2.23 6.64
C LEU A 25 31.27 2.06 5.58
N SER A 26 31.28 0.93 4.87
CA SER A 26 31.85 0.83 3.52
C SER A 26 31.65 -0.59 3.00
N LYS A 27 30.57 -0.75 2.23
CA LYS A 27 30.53 -1.57 1.02
C LYS A 27 29.22 -1.24 0.33
N GLY A 28 29.32 -0.35 -0.65
CA GLY A 28 28.23 -0.06 -1.57
C GLY A 28 27.70 -1.37 -2.13
N LYS A 29 26.41 -1.61 -1.89
CA LYS A 29 25.64 -2.52 -2.71
C LYS A 29 24.73 -1.62 -3.52
N GLU A 30 25.21 -1.24 -4.69
CA GLU A 30 24.38 -0.67 -5.74
C GLU A 30 23.15 -1.56 -5.87
N ILE A 31 21.98 -0.98 -5.62
CA ILE A 31 20.70 -1.65 -5.77
C ILE A 31 20.32 -1.58 -7.25
N ASN A 32 21.20 -2.07 -8.11
CA ASN A 32 20.91 -2.23 -9.54
C ASN A 32 20.19 -3.56 -9.69
N ASN A 33 18.87 -3.56 -9.52
CA ASN A 33 17.98 -4.59 -10.04
C ASN A 33 16.60 -3.94 -10.27
N LEU A 34 16.61 -2.96 -11.17
CA LEU A 34 15.43 -2.34 -11.77
C LEU A 34 15.20 -2.93 -13.18
N GLU A 35 15.51 -4.21 -13.38
CA GLU A 35 15.28 -4.92 -14.64
C GLU A 35 14.79 -6.33 -14.34
N ASN A 36 13.76 -6.78 -15.06
CA ASN A 36 13.03 -8.07 -14.98
C ASN A 36 11.60 -8.03 -14.40
N LEU A 37 10.80 -7.03 -14.78
CA LEU A 37 9.33 -7.12 -14.60
C LEU A 37 8.54 -6.86 -15.90
N SER A 38 9.00 -7.45 -17.00
CA SER A 38 8.26 -7.44 -18.29
C SER A 38 8.11 -8.85 -18.87
N ASN A 39 7.90 -9.87 -18.03
CA ASN A 39 7.38 -11.15 -18.51
C ASN A 39 5.86 -11.03 -18.59
N GLY A 40 5.36 -10.58 -19.76
CA GLY A 40 3.98 -10.69 -20.23
C GLY A 40 2.90 -10.64 -19.15
N LYS A 41 2.71 -9.50 -18.48
CA LYS A 41 1.52 -9.32 -17.65
C LYS A 41 0.34 -9.09 -18.59
N GLU A 42 -0.45 -10.14 -18.80
CA GLU A 42 -1.88 -9.96 -19.07
C GLU A 42 -2.38 -8.91 -18.08
N THR A 43 -2.82 -7.76 -18.59
CA THR A 43 -3.43 -6.74 -17.74
C THR A 43 -4.71 -7.36 -17.19
N ASP A 44 -4.67 -7.79 -15.92
CA ASP A 44 -5.83 -8.29 -15.20
C ASP A 44 -6.78 -7.10 -14.98
N ASN A 45 -7.54 -6.77 -16.02
CA ASN A 45 -8.61 -5.80 -15.94
C ASN A 45 -9.76 -6.45 -15.19
N LEU A 46 -10.27 -5.77 -14.17
CA LEU A 46 -11.28 -6.28 -13.25
C LEU A 46 -12.50 -5.38 -13.32
N LYS A 47 -13.69 -5.97 -13.39
CA LYS A 47 -14.98 -5.28 -13.23
C LYS A 47 -15.60 -5.69 -11.91
N ILE A 48 -16.21 -4.72 -11.25
CA ILE A 48 -16.99 -4.91 -10.04
C ILE A 48 -18.43 -4.65 -10.39
N ILE A 49 -19.27 -5.67 -10.22
CA ILE A 49 -20.70 -5.58 -10.47
C ILE A 49 -21.47 -5.69 -9.16
N ASP A 50 -22.62 -5.00 -9.09
CA ASP A 50 -23.58 -5.19 -8.00
C ASP A 50 -24.50 -6.39 -8.25
N ASP A 51 -25.42 -6.61 -7.31
CA ASP A 51 -26.47 -7.62 -7.37
C ASP A 51 -27.48 -7.41 -8.52
N LYS A 52 -27.59 -6.18 -9.03
CA LYS A 52 -28.39 -5.82 -10.21
C LYS A 52 -27.63 -6.02 -11.52
N GLY A 53 -26.35 -6.43 -11.45
CA GLY A 53 -25.48 -6.60 -12.61
C GLY A 53 -24.91 -5.31 -13.19
N LEU A 54 -25.04 -4.19 -12.47
CA LEU A 54 -24.51 -2.89 -12.89
C LEU A 54 -23.03 -2.78 -12.55
N LEU A 55 -22.26 -2.18 -13.45
CA LEU A 55 -20.84 -1.88 -13.21
C LEU A 55 -20.72 -0.79 -12.13
N VAL A 56 -20.13 -1.15 -11.00
CA VAL A 56 -19.85 -0.25 -9.88
C VAL A 56 -18.48 0.38 -10.02
N ASN A 57 -17.47 -0.41 -10.41
CA ASN A 57 -16.10 0.07 -10.56
C ASN A 57 -15.27 -0.86 -11.46
N SER A 58 -14.13 -0.38 -11.93
CA SER A 58 -13.15 -1.17 -12.68
C SER A 58 -11.72 -0.86 -12.23
N PHE A 59 -10.85 -1.87 -12.29
CA PHE A 59 -9.45 -1.76 -11.91
C PHE A 59 -8.58 -2.39 -12.99
N ASN A 60 -7.38 -1.83 -13.20
CA ASN A 60 -6.44 -2.34 -14.19
C ASN A 60 -5.49 -3.40 -13.60
N SER A 61 -5.57 -3.62 -12.28
CA SER A 61 -4.78 -4.63 -11.59
C SER A 61 -5.49 -5.22 -10.37
N LEU A 62 -5.14 -6.48 -10.07
CA LEU A 62 -5.50 -7.14 -8.81
C LEU A 62 -5.02 -6.40 -7.57
N LYS A 63 -3.87 -5.72 -7.64
CA LYS A 63 -3.29 -4.99 -6.51
C LYS A 63 -4.15 -3.78 -6.15
N GLU A 64 -4.54 -2.98 -7.12
CA GLU A 64 -5.41 -1.81 -6.89
C GLU A 64 -6.77 -2.22 -6.34
N CYS A 65 -7.38 -3.26 -6.92
CA CYS A 65 -8.63 -3.83 -6.43
C CYS A 65 -8.50 -4.30 -4.96
N ALA A 66 -7.41 -5.01 -4.64
CA ALA A 66 -7.15 -5.49 -3.29
C ALA A 66 -6.99 -4.34 -2.28
N LEU A 67 -6.27 -3.28 -2.66
CA LEU A 67 -6.11 -2.07 -1.84
C LEU A 67 -7.44 -1.37 -1.58
N PHE A 68 -8.28 -1.23 -2.61
CA PHE A 68 -9.61 -0.62 -2.47
C PHE A 68 -10.49 -1.36 -1.45
N PHE A 69 -10.43 -2.69 -1.42
CA PHE A 69 -11.18 -3.51 -0.47
C PHE A 69 -10.49 -3.73 0.88
N GLY A 70 -9.24 -3.26 1.05
CA GLY A 70 -8.45 -3.51 2.25
C GLY A 70 -8.18 -5.02 2.49
N VAL A 71 -8.04 -5.81 1.42
CA VAL A 71 -7.77 -7.26 1.53
C VAL A 71 -6.53 -7.65 0.72
N SER A 72 -6.06 -8.90 0.89
CA SER A 72 -4.97 -9.41 0.06
C SER A 72 -5.41 -9.74 -1.37
N THR A 73 -4.47 -9.66 -2.32
CA THR A 73 -4.69 -10.08 -3.71
C THR A 73 -5.13 -11.55 -3.82
N ARG A 74 -4.64 -12.42 -2.92
CA ARG A 74 -5.08 -13.82 -2.80
C ARG A 74 -6.58 -13.92 -2.49
N THR A 75 -7.10 -13.07 -1.61
CA THR A 75 -8.54 -13.04 -1.29
C THR A 75 -9.36 -12.63 -2.50
N ILE A 76 -8.91 -11.61 -3.25
CA ILE A 76 -9.57 -11.19 -4.49
C ILE A 76 -9.58 -12.33 -5.51
N ASN A 77 -8.44 -12.97 -5.76
CA ASN A 77 -8.35 -14.12 -6.66
C ASN A 77 -9.26 -15.27 -6.25
N ARG A 78 -9.31 -15.60 -4.96
CA ARG A 78 -10.21 -16.63 -4.45
C ARG A 78 -11.67 -16.28 -4.71
N ARG A 79 -12.07 -15.01 -4.57
CA ARG A 79 -13.44 -14.56 -4.85
C ARG A 79 -13.79 -14.67 -6.33
N ILE A 80 -12.86 -14.28 -7.21
CA ILE A 80 -13.00 -14.42 -8.66
C ILE A 80 -13.20 -15.90 -9.04
N VAL A 81 -12.31 -16.78 -8.58
CA VAL A 81 -12.37 -18.23 -8.87
C VAL A 81 -13.66 -18.86 -8.34
N LYS A 82 -14.07 -18.50 -7.13
CA LYS A 82 -15.33 -18.98 -6.54
C LYS A 82 -16.58 -18.38 -7.21
N ASN A 83 -16.43 -17.29 -7.95
CA ASN A 83 -17.52 -16.61 -8.65
C ASN A 83 -18.66 -16.14 -7.72
N VAL A 84 -18.33 -15.77 -6.48
CA VAL A 84 -19.30 -15.42 -5.42
C VAL A 84 -19.40 -13.92 -5.17
N TYR A 85 -20.57 -13.49 -4.70
CA TYR A 85 -20.76 -12.14 -4.13
C TYR A 85 -20.10 -12.02 -2.76
N PHE A 86 -19.71 -10.81 -2.39
CA PHE A 86 -19.27 -10.45 -1.05
C PHE A 86 -19.78 -9.07 -0.67
N THR A 87 -19.98 -8.86 0.62
CA THR A 87 -20.48 -7.59 1.13
C THR A 87 -19.34 -6.61 1.33
N PHE A 88 -19.51 -5.39 0.81
CA PHE A 88 -18.61 -4.26 1.02
C PHE A 88 -19.43 -2.97 1.10
N ASN A 89 -19.23 -2.19 2.17
CA ASN A 89 -20.01 -0.98 2.45
C ASN A 89 -21.54 -1.18 2.34
N GLY A 90 -22.05 -2.31 2.86
CA GLY A 90 -23.47 -2.65 2.82
C GLY A 90 -24.01 -3.07 1.43
N LYS A 91 -23.17 -3.15 0.41
CA LYS A 91 -23.54 -3.60 -0.94
C LYS A 91 -22.98 -4.98 -1.23
N ASN A 92 -23.74 -5.82 -1.92
CA ASN A 92 -23.26 -7.10 -2.41
C ASN A 92 -22.61 -6.90 -3.78
N LEU A 93 -21.31 -7.18 -3.85
CA LEU A 93 -20.49 -6.95 -5.02
C LEU A 93 -19.85 -8.25 -5.49
N LYS A 94 -19.58 -8.34 -6.78
CA LYS A 94 -18.91 -9.46 -7.42
C LYS A 94 -17.80 -8.95 -8.35
N ILE A 95 -16.67 -9.64 -8.34
CA ILE A 95 -15.48 -9.27 -9.12
C ILE A 95 -15.32 -10.26 -10.27
N ASN A 96 -15.24 -9.73 -11.49
CA ASN A 96 -15.00 -10.50 -12.71
C ASN A 96 -13.69 -10.02 -13.37
N ARG A 97 -12.91 -10.95 -13.93
CA ARG A 97 -11.82 -10.61 -14.84
C ARG A 97 -12.37 -10.34 -16.23
N ILE A 98 -11.90 -9.27 -16.86
CA ILE A 98 -12.09 -9.01 -18.27
C ILE A 98 -10.83 -9.55 -18.96
N LYS A 99 -11.02 -10.47 -19.90
CA LYS A 99 -9.98 -10.74 -20.90
C LYS A 99 -10.13 -9.68 -21.99
N LEU A 100 -9.05 -8.97 -22.28
CA LEU A 100 -8.95 -8.25 -23.54
C LEU A 100 -8.68 -9.31 -24.59
N ASP A 101 -9.69 -9.61 -25.40
CA ASP A 101 -9.47 -10.39 -26.62
C ASP A 101 -8.66 -9.48 -27.56
N ASN A 102 -7.41 -9.85 -27.83
CA ASN A 102 -6.56 -9.20 -28.82
C ASN A 102 -6.94 -9.67 -30.23
#